data_AF-A0A969V4A5-F1
#
_entry.id   AF-A0A969V4A5-F1
#
_cell.length_a   1.000
_cell.length_b   1.000
_cell.length_c   1.000
_cell.angle_alpha   90.00
_cell.angle_beta   90.00
_cell.angle_gamma   90.00
#
_symmetry.space_group_name_H-M   'P 1'
#
loop_
_entity.id
_entity.type
_entity.pdbx_description
1 polymer ?
#
loop_
_entity_poly.entity_id
_entity_poly.type
_entity_poly.pdbx_seq_one_letter_code
_entity_poly.pdbx_strand_id
1 'polypeptide(L)'
;MLERVCSTDITFAKLYQFKNIYLAIVACDLNSESGFPVVFDKDQEPSTTVSFAVRASISIPGLFKPMSRVSQRQELVDGGLLLNLPVELLYSRAQKENCALIGVRFKQPLKYFESPKVWEIAQATINLMMRRGSLPPQNIAQDPNYIDIEIDVSGFDTLTFDL
;
A
#
# COMPACT_ATOMS: atom_id res chain seq x y z
N MET A 1 18.14 -15.03 -27.41
CA MET A 1 16.67 -15.23 -27.46
C MET A 1 16.05 -13.87 -27.21
N LEU A 2 15.47 -13.28 -28.25
CA LEU A 2 14.96 -11.90 -28.26
C LEU A 2 13.67 -11.85 -27.43
N GLU A 3 13.69 -11.20 -26.26
CA GLU A 3 12.46 -10.84 -25.57
C GLU A 3 12.03 -9.42 -25.95
N ARG A 4 10.82 -9.38 -26.53
CA ARG A 4 10.05 -8.25 -27.01
C ARG A 4 10.26 -6.97 -26.17
N VAL A 5 10.90 -5.97 -26.78
CA VAL A 5 10.68 -4.57 -26.44
C VAL A 5 9.27 -4.23 -26.88
N CYS A 6 8.30 -4.35 -25.97
CA CYS A 6 7.00 -3.75 -26.15
C CYS A 6 6.42 -3.45 -24.77
N SER A 7 6.73 -2.29 -24.20
CA SER A 7 5.78 -1.69 -23.28
C SER A 7 5.80 -0.17 -23.36
N THR A 8 4.71 0.36 -23.90
CA THR A 8 4.17 1.69 -23.61
C THR A 8 3.72 1.76 -22.15
N ASP A 9 4.57 1.38 -21.21
CA ASP A 9 4.20 1.39 -19.80
C ASP A 9 4.02 2.83 -19.33
N ILE A 10 2.91 3.04 -18.62
CA ILE A 10 2.59 4.33 -18.02
C ILE A 10 3.42 4.47 -16.75
N THR A 11 4.28 5.49 -16.73
CA THR A 11 5.03 5.89 -15.53
C THR A 11 4.24 6.90 -14.70
N PHE A 12 4.65 7.16 -13.46
CA PHE A 12 4.00 8.18 -12.62
C PHE A 12 4.03 9.57 -13.26
N ALA A 13 5.16 9.96 -13.88
CA ALA A 13 5.24 11.23 -14.60
C ALA A 13 4.25 11.30 -15.77
N LYS A 14 4.17 10.25 -16.59
CA LYS A 14 3.22 10.18 -17.72
C LYS A 14 1.77 10.18 -17.26
N LEU A 15 1.45 9.43 -16.19
CA LEU A 15 0.10 9.39 -15.62
C LEU A 15 -0.33 10.77 -15.15
N TYR A 16 0.54 11.45 -14.38
CA TYR A 16 0.25 12.79 -13.89
C TYR A 16 0.09 13.80 -15.04
N GLN A 17 0.96 13.75 -16.05
CA GLN A 17 0.84 14.62 -17.22
C GLN A 17 -0.48 14.42 -17.98
N PHE A 18 -0.95 13.17 -18.10
CA PHE A 18 -2.15 12.85 -18.87
C PHE A 18 -3.45 13.08 -18.10
N LYS A 19 -3.48 12.82 -16.79
CA LYS A 19 -4.69 12.88 -15.98
C LYS A 19 -4.74 14.07 -15.03
N ASN A 20 -3.61 14.71 -14.76
CA ASN A 20 -3.44 15.68 -13.68
C ASN A 20 -3.93 15.13 -12.32
N ILE A 21 -3.71 13.83 -12.09
CA ILE A 21 -4.04 13.15 -10.83
C ILE A 21 -2.74 12.69 -10.18
N TYR A 22 -2.52 13.11 -8.95
CA TYR A 22 -1.41 12.60 -8.16
C TYR A 22 -1.73 11.21 -7.63
N LEU A 23 -0.83 10.27 -7.88
CA LEU A 23 -0.90 8.89 -7.39
C LEU A 23 0.37 8.60 -6.61
N ALA A 24 0.20 8.10 -5.39
CA ALA A 24 1.28 7.54 -4.58
C ALA A 24 0.92 6.09 -4.24
N ILE A 25 1.88 5.18 -4.40
CA ILE A 25 1.73 3.76 -4.09
C ILE A 25 2.85 3.37 -3.11
N VAL A 26 2.52 2.55 -2.12
CA VAL A 26 3.44 2.17 -1.04
C VAL A 26 3.84 0.70 -1.13
N ALA A 27 5.13 0.43 -0.91
CA ALA A 27 5.65 -0.92 -0.68
C ALA A 27 6.58 -0.94 0.55
N CYS A 28 6.90 -2.13 1.03
CA CYS A 28 7.89 -2.34 2.08
C CYS A 28 9.14 -2.99 1.47
N ASP A 29 10.32 -2.43 1.72
CA ASP A 29 11.59 -3.04 1.33
C ASP A 29 12.15 -3.85 2.51
N LEU A 30 12.26 -5.17 2.32
CA LEU A 30 12.77 -6.09 3.34
C LEU A 30 14.24 -5.86 3.69
N ASN A 31 15.00 -5.18 2.82
CA ASN A 31 16.40 -4.86 3.05
C ASN A 31 16.59 -3.45 3.64
N SER A 32 15.51 -2.71 3.89
CA SER A 32 15.58 -1.35 4.43
C SER A 32 15.90 -1.37 5.93
N GLU A 33 17.03 -0.75 6.31
CA GLU A 33 17.39 -0.55 7.72
C GLU A 33 16.55 0.55 8.38
N SER A 34 15.94 1.44 7.58
CA SER A 34 15.24 2.63 8.08
C SER A 34 13.83 2.34 8.58
N GLY A 35 13.24 1.21 8.16
CA GLY A 35 11.86 0.84 8.48
C GLY A 35 10.82 1.79 7.89
N PHE A 36 11.20 2.70 6.98
CA PHE A 36 10.26 3.56 6.26
C PHE A 36 9.73 2.87 4.99
N PRO A 37 8.46 3.14 4.61
CA PRO A 37 7.90 2.64 3.37
C PRO A 37 8.63 3.19 2.15
N VAL A 38 8.72 2.39 1.09
CA VAL A 38 9.07 2.87 -0.25
C VAL A 38 7.82 3.49 -0.86
N VAL A 39 7.91 4.76 -1.25
CA VAL A 39 6.81 5.50 -1.88
C VAL A 39 7.12 5.73 -3.35
N PHE A 40 6.25 5.20 -4.21
CA PHE A 40 6.28 5.43 -5.64
C PHE A 40 5.29 6.54 -5.99
N ASP A 41 5.82 7.68 -6.45
CA ASP A 41 5.02 8.80 -6.94
C ASP A 41 5.77 9.57 -8.04
N LYS A 42 5.16 10.63 -8.57
CA LYS A 42 5.77 11.42 -9.65
C LYS A 42 7.00 12.24 -9.22
N ASP A 43 7.12 12.54 -7.92
CA ASP A 43 8.12 13.46 -7.38
C ASP A 43 9.38 12.71 -6.95
N GLN A 44 9.23 11.51 -6.39
CA GLN A 44 10.32 10.64 -5.94
C GLN A 44 10.74 9.63 -7.02
N GLU A 45 9.77 9.06 -7.75
CA GLU A 45 10.01 7.99 -8.73
C GLU A 45 9.28 8.21 -10.07
N PRO A 46 9.51 9.34 -10.78
CA PRO A 46 8.77 9.73 -11.99
C PRO A 46 8.85 8.71 -13.14
N SER A 47 9.94 7.96 -13.23
CA SER A 47 10.23 7.01 -14.31
C SER A 47 9.77 5.59 -14.00
N THR A 48 9.39 5.28 -12.75
CA THR A 48 8.89 3.97 -12.36
C THR A 48 7.52 3.73 -13.00
N THR A 49 7.30 2.51 -13.53
CA THR A 49 6.01 2.15 -14.11
C THR A 49 4.97 1.94 -13.02
N VAL A 50 3.75 2.42 -13.25
CA VAL A 50 2.66 2.27 -12.28
C VAL A 50 2.36 0.80 -12.03
N SER A 51 2.43 -0.04 -13.07
CA SER A 51 2.24 -1.49 -12.98
C SER A 51 3.28 -2.16 -12.06
N PHE A 52 4.54 -1.74 -12.12
CA PHE A 52 5.58 -2.23 -11.20
C PHE A 52 5.27 -1.87 -9.75
N ALA A 53 4.92 -0.60 -9.50
CA ALA A 53 4.59 -0.12 -8.16
C ALA A 53 3.37 -0.84 -7.57
N VAL A 54 2.30 -1.00 -8.35
CA VAL A 54 1.11 -1.78 -7.93
C VAL A 54 1.50 -3.21 -7.60
N ARG A 55 2.30 -3.87 -8.46
CA ARG A 55 2.73 -5.25 -8.24
C ARG A 55 3.56 -5.39 -6.96
N ALA A 56 4.47 -4.45 -6.70
CA ALA A 56 5.22 -4.41 -5.44
C ALA A 56 4.30 -4.22 -4.24
N SER A 57 3.35 -3.29 -4.33
CA SER A 57 2.40 -2.94 -3.27
C SER A 57 1.45 -4.06 -2.88
N ILE A 58 1.13 -4.98 -3.79
CA ILE A 58 0.26 -6.15 -3.54
C ILE A 58 1.05 -7.46 -3.38
N SER A 59 2.37 -7.42 -3.19
CA SER A 59 3.22 -8.60 -3.01
C SER A 59 3.14 -9.13 -1.56
N ILE A 60 1.97 -9.63 -1.18
CA ILE A 60 1.66 -10.15 0.17
C ILE A 60 2.58 -11.34 0.49
N PRO A 61 3.36 -11.29 1.58
CA PRO A 61 4.24 -12.39 1.98
C PRO A 61 3.48 -13.70 2.16
N GLY A 62 4.02 -14.79 1.61
CA GLY A 62 3.41 -16.12 1.66
C GLY A 62 2.37 -16.40 0.57
N LEU A 63 1.81 -15.37 -0.08
CA LEU A 63 0.89 -15.51 -1.21
C LEU A 63 1.56 -15.19 -2.55
N PHE A 64 2.36 -14.12 -2.59
CA PHE A 64 3.07 -13.68 -3.78
C PHE A 64 4.57 -13.59 -3.53
N LYS A 65 5.36 -13.89 -4.57
CA LYS A 65 6.81 -13.70 -4.54
C LYS A 65 7.12 -12.20 -4.41
N PRO A 66 8.09 -11.79 -3.57
CA PRO A 66 8.59 -10.41 -3.52
C PRO A 66 9.04 -9.90 -4.89
N MET A 67 8.93 -8.59 -5.09
CA MET A 67 9.40 -7.89 -6.28
C MET A 67 10.82 -7.37 -6.07
N SER A 68 11.79 -8.00 -6.73
CA SER A 68 13.20 -7.61 -6.64
C SER A 68 13.50 -6.40 -7.52
N ARG A 69 14.11 -5.37 -6.94
CA ARG A 69 14.66 -4.21 -7.67
C ARG A 69 16.19 -4.21 -7.54
N VAL A 70 16.83 -4.97 -8.43
CA VAL A 70 18.27 -5.26 -8.37
C VAL A 70 19.14 -4.00 -8.36
N SER A 71 18.79 -2.99 -9.17
CA SER A 71 19.55 -1.73 -9.26
C SER A 71 19.66 -0.99 -7.92
N GLN A 72 18.71 -1.19 -7.01
CA GLN A 72 18.68 -0.57 -5.68
C GLN A 72 18.87 -1.59 -4.55
N ARG A 73 19.12 -2.87 -4.88
CA ARG A 73 19.24 -3.99 -3.92
C ARG A 73 18.03 -4.16 -2.99
N GLN A 74 16.83 -3.93 -3.52
CA GLN A 74 15.60 -3.99 -2.72
C GLN A 74 14.81 -5.26 -3.01
N GLU A 75 14.17 -5.77 -1.96
CA GLU A 75 13.20 -6.86 -2.04
C GLU A 75 11.87 -6.34 -1.53
N LEU A 76 10.97 -6.02 -2.48
CA LEU A 76 9.74 -5.30 -2.20
C LEU A 76 8.58 -6.25 -1.93
N VAL A 77 7.89 -6.02 -0.83
CA VAL A 77 6.65 -6.72 -0.44
C VAL A 77 5.54 -5.71 -0.19
N ASP A 78 4.36 -6.23 0.13
CA ASP A 78 3.16 -5.44 0.40
C ASP A 78 3.40 -4.26 1.35
N GLY A 79 2.94 -3.09 0.95
CA GLY A 79 3.13 -1.83 1.69
C GLY A 79 2.36 -1.77 3.00
N GLY A 80 1.29 -2.58 3.13
CA GLY A 80 0.45 -2.65 4.31
C GLY A 80 1.22 -3.07 5.57
N LEU A 81 2.33 -3.78 5.43
CA LEU A 81 3.19 -4.17 6.55
C LEU A 81 3.73 -2.98 7.36
N LEU A 82 4.01 -1.86 6.68
CA LEU A 82 4.52 -0.63 7.31
C LEU A 82 3.46 0.47 7.34
N LEU A 83 2.73 0.66 6.24
CA LEU A 83 1.78 1.76 6.08
C LEU A 83 0.56 1.31 5.25
N ASN A 84 -0.43 0.77 5.95
CA ASN A 84 -1.67 0.25 5.35
C ASN A 84 -2.69 1.33 4.97
N LEU A 85 -2.62 2.50 5.62
CA LEU A 85 -3.46 3.66 5.34
C LEU A 85 -2.55 4.91 5.11
N PRO A 86 -2.06 5.13 3.88
CA PRO A 86 -1.05 6.15 3.60
C PRO A 86 -1.61 7.58 3.46
N VAL A 87 -2.54 7.98 4.34
CA VAL A 87 -3.22 9.30 4.28
C VAL A 87 -2.26 10.47 4.45
N GLU A 88 -1.17 10.28 5.19
CA GLU A 88 -0.13 11.29 5.42
C GLU A 88 0.57 11.75 4.14
N LEU A 89 0.65 10.88 3.12
CA LEU A 89 1.26 11.21 1.83
C LEU A 89 0.46 12.25 1.04
N LEU A 90 -0.84 12.36 1.32
CA LEU A 90 -1.76 13.29 0.65
C LEU A 90 -2.12 14.48 1.51
N TYR A 91 -1.89 14.42 2.81
CA TYR A 91 -2.34 15.44 3.77
C TYR A 91 -1.86 16.86 3.42
N SER A 92 -0.56 17.04 3.18
CA SER A 92 0.00 18.35 2.82
C SER A 92 -0.57 18.90 1.50
N ARG A 93 -0.93 18.02 0.56
CA ARG A 93 -1.56 18.43 -0.72
C ARG A 93 -3.00 18.85 -0.49
N ALA A 94 -3.75 18.08 0.28
CA ALA A 94 -5.13 18.38 0.63
C ALA A 94 -5.24 19.76 1.32
N GLN A 95 -4.32 20.06 2.25
CA GLN A 95 -4.24 21.37 2.90
C GLN A 95 -3.96 22.51 1.90
N LYS A 96 -2.97 22.31 1.01
CA LYS A 96 -2.58 23.32 0.03
C LYS A 96 -3.69 23.61 -0.98
N GLU A 97 -4.41 22.57 -1.39
CA GLU A 97 -5.52 22.67 -2.36
C GLU A 97 -6.86 22.99 -1.70
N ASN A 98 -6.89 23.08 -0.36
CA ASN A 98 -8.08 23.32 0.44
C ASN A 98 -9.23 22.36 0.10
N CYS A 99 -8.91 21.06 0.01
CA CYS A 99 -9.85 20.00 -0.31
C CYS A 99 -9.96 18.97 0.82
N ALA A 100 -11.08 18.26 0.87
CA ALA A 100 -11.29 17.20 1.86
C ALA A 100 -10.35 16.01 1.60
N LEU A 101 -9.79 15.45 2.67
CA LEU A 101 -9.02 14.21 2.61
C LEU A 101 -9.92 13.05 3.04
N ILE A 102 -10.12 12.07 2.15
CA ILE A 102 -10.96 10.90 2.44
C ILE A 102 -10.06 9.69 2.67
N GLY A 103 -10.08 9.15 3.88
CA GLY A 103 -9.47 7.87 4.21
C GLY A 103 -10.51 6.76 4.10
N VAL A 104 -10.17 5.67 3.41
CA VAL A 104 -11.04 4.48 3.31
C VAL A 104 -10.29 3.30 3.90
N ARG A 105 -10.91 2.64 4.89
CA ARG A 105 -10.31 1.49 5.58
C ARG A 105 -11.33 0.41 5.86
N PHE A 106 -10.87 -0.83 5.86
CA PHE A 106 -11.69 -2.01 6.10
C PHE A 106 -11.53 -2.49 7.55
N LYS A 107 -12.65 -2.68 8.24
CA LYS A 107 -12.66 -3.28 9.57
C LYS A 107 -12.75 -4.79 9.47
N GLN A 108 -11.68 -5.46 9.86
CA GLN A 108 -11.66 -6.91 9.98
C GLN A 108 -11.83 -7.35 11.44
N PRO A 109 -12.73 -8.30 11.74
CA PRO A 109 -12.90 -8.82 13.08
C PRO A 109 -11.64 -9.59 13.52
N LEU A 110 -11.33 -9.54 14.82
CA LEU A 110 -10.33 -10.40 15.42
C LEU A 110 -10.80 -11.85 15.32
N LYS A 111 -10.04 -12.71 14.63
CA LYS A 111 -10.23 -14.16 14.70
C LYS A 111 -9.53 -14.68 15.95
N TYR A 112 -10.28 -15.35 16.82
CA TYR A 112 -9.72 -16.10 17.95
C TYR A 112 -9.31 -17.49 17.47
N PHE A 113 -8.12 -17.94 17.85
CA PHE A 113 -7.61 -19.26 17.47
C PHE A 113 -7.52 -20.16 18.70
N GLU A 114 -8.26 -21.27 18.73
CA GLU A 114 -8.19 -22.25 19.83
C GLU A 114 -7.00 -23.21 19.70
N SER A 115 -6.53 -23.49 18.48
CA SER A 115 -5.36 -24.34 18.21
C SER A 115 -4.73 -23.96 16.86
N PRO A 116 -4.05 -22.80 16.77
CA PRO A 116 -3.59 -22.26 15.50
C PRO A 116 -2.48 -23.10 14.88
N LYS A 117 -2.58 -23.34 13.58
CA LYS A 117 -1.50 -23.87 12.74
C LYS A 117 -0.42 -22.81 12.54
N VAL A 118 0.80 -23.22 12.19
CA VAL A 118 1.95 -22.31 11.96
C VAL A 118 1.62 -21.18 10.97
N TRP A 119 0.91 -21.50 9.89
CA TRP A 119 0.45 -20.51 8.92
C TRP A 119 -0.53 -19.49 9.51
N GLU A 120 -1.47 -19.93 10.35
CA GLU A 120 -2.45 -19.03 10.98
C GLU A 120 -1.76 -18.06 11.96
N ILE A 121 -0.72 -18.52 12.66
CA ILE A 121 0.13 -17.65 13.50
C ILE A 121 0.88 -16.62 12.64
N ALA A 122 1.43 -17.04 11.50
CA ALA A 122 2.12 -16.14 10.58
C ALA A 122 1.18 -15.06 10.04
N GLN A 123 -0.02 -15.45 9.57
CA GLN A 123 -1.05 -14.52 9.12
C GLN A 123 -1.49 -13.56 10.24
N ALA A 124 -1.74 -14.07 11.45
CA ALA A 124 -2.12 -13.25 12.59
C ALA A 124 -1.03 -12.22 12.92
N THR A 125 0.24 -12.61 12.87
CA THR A 125 1.39 -11.71 13.07
C THR A 125 1.45 -10.62 12.00
N ILE A 126 1.30 -10.98 10.73
CA ILE A 126 1.24 -10.02 9.62
C ILE A 126 0.07 -9.04 9.83
N ASN A 127 -1.12 -9.53 10.16
CA ASN A 127 -2.29 -8.71 10.45
C ASN A 127 -2.06 -7.75 11.63
N LEU A 128 -1.34 -8.18 12.67
CA LEU A 128 -0.97 -7.31 13.79
C LEU A 128 0.00 -6.19 13.38
N MET A 129 0.97 -6.49 12.51
CA MET A 129 1.90 -5.48 11.99
C MET A 129 1.15 -4.42 11.19
N MET A 130 0.26 -4.85 10.29
CA MET A 130 -0.52 -3.93 9.44
C MET A 130 -1.42 -2.98 10.23
N ARG A 131 -1.92 -3.40 11.42
CA ARG A 131 -2.81 -2.58 12.25
C ARG A 131 -2.22 -1.23 12.65
N ARG A 132 -0.92 -1.19 12.94
CA ARG A 132 -0.25 0.07 13.34
C ARG A 132 -0.32 1.11 12.23
N GLY A 133 -0.09 0.68 10.99
CA GLY A 133 -0.18 1.54 9.82
C GLY A 133 -1.60 1.75 9.28
N SER A 134 -2.64 1.21 9.92
CA SER A 134 -4.04 1.23 9.42
C SER A 134 -4.88 2.38 9.97
N LEU A 135 -4.37 3.16 10.91
CA LEU A 135 -5.08 4.28 11.52
C LEU A 135 -4.47 5.59 11.06
N PRO A 136 -5.28 6.64 10.83
CA PRO A 136 -4.76 7.96 10.53
C PRO A 136 -3.95 8.49 11.73
N PRO A 137 -2.82 9.18 11.50
CA PRO A 137 -2.13 9.95 12.53
C PRO A 137 -3.08 10.91 13.26
N GLN A 138 -2.87 11.14 14.56
CA GLN A 138 -3.79 11.92 15.41
C GLN A 138 -4.07 13.33 14.87
N ASN A 139 -3.05 13.99 14.31
CA ASN A 139 -3.19 15.31 13.71
C ASN A 139 -4.12 15.31 12.48
N ILE A 140 -4.12 14.23 11.71
CA ILE A 140 -5.01 14.06 10.54
C ILE A 140 -6.41 13.66 11.02
N ALA A 141 -6.50 12.75 12.00
CA ALA A 141 -7.76 12.29 12.56
C ALA A 141 -8.60 13.40 13.21
N GLN A 142 -7.94 14.47 13.69
CA GLN A 142 -8.57 15.64 14.31
C GLN A 142 -8.83 16.78 13.32
N ASP A 143 -8.41 16.65 12.06
CA ASP A 143 -8.63 17.67 11.05
C ASP A 143 -10.12 17.70 10.64
N PRO A 144 -10.80 18.86 10.71
CA PRO A 144 -12.21 18.98 10.31
C PRO A 144 -12.46 18.67 8.82
N ASN A 145 -11.45 18.73 7.96
CA ASN A 145 -11.52 18.39 6.54
C ASN A 145 -11.15 16.93 6.25
N TYR A 146 -10.84 16.13 7.27
CA TYR A 146 -10.62 14.70 7.12
C TYR A 146 -11.93 13.91 7.30
N ILE A 147 -12.20 13.01 6.36
CA ILE A 147 -13.37 12.12 6.38
C ILE A 147 -12.85 10.68 6.48
N ASP A 148 -13.11 10.03 7.62
CA ASP A 148 -12.77 8.62 7.85
C ASP A 148 -13.95 7.72 7.47
N ILE A 149 -13.77 6.90 6.43
CA ILE A 149 -14.75 5.90 6.00
C ILE A 149 -14.26 4.53 6.44
N GLU A 150 -14.91 3.97 7.46
CA GLU A 150 -14.71 2.59 7.91
C GLU A 150 -15.77 1.68 7.30
N ILE A 151 -15.34 0.71 6.49
CA ILE A 151 -16.21 -0.29 5.86
C ILE A 151 -16.12 -1.58 6.66
N ASP A 152 -17.25 -2.05 7.19
CA ASP A 152 -17.34 -3.34 7.87
C ASP A 152 -17.32 -4.48 6.86
N VAL A 153 -16.32 -5.34 6.96
CA VAL A 153 -16.15 -6.54 6.11
C VAL A 153 -16.15 -7.83 6.92
N SER A 154 -16.75 -7.82 8.12
CA SER A 154 -16.78 -8.98 9.03
C SER A 154 -17.41 -10.24 8.45
N GLY A 155 -18.29 -10.11 7.45
CA GLY A 155 -18.89 -11.23 6.72
C GLY A 155 -18.09 -11.72 5.49
N PHE A 156 -16.95 -11.10 5.17
CA PHE A 156 -16.20 -11.41 3.95
C PHE A 156 -14.90 -12.16 4.27
N ASP A 157 -14.61 -13.17 3.46
CA ASP A 157 -13.28 -13.78 3.42
C ASP A 157 -12.42 -13.08 2.37
N THR A 158 -11.31 -12.50 2.82
CA THR A 158 -10.35 -11.75 2.00
C THR A 158 -9.73 -12.52 0.85
N LEU A 159 -9.80 -13.85 0.86
CA LEU A 159 -9.24 -14.72 -0.17
C LEU A 159 -10.31 -15.46 -0.98
N THR A 160 -11.60 -15.22 -0.69
CA THR A 160 -12.71 -15.81 -1.45
C THR A 160 -13.16 -14.82 -2.51
N PHE A 161 -12.96 -15.19 -3.78
CA PHE A 161 -13.28 -14.39 -4.96
C PHE A 161 -14.42 -15.02 -5.76
N ASP A 162 -15.52 -15.37 -5.08
CA ASP A 162 -16.73 -15.85 -5.72
C ASP A 162 -17.39 -14.68 -6.47
N LEU A 163 -17.08 -14.56 -7.77
CA LEU A 163 -17.63 -13.58 -8.70
C LEU A 163 -18.65 -14.23 -9.63
#